data_AF-A0AAV5M5B5-F1
#
_entry.id   AF-A0AAV5M5B5-F1
#
_cell.length_a   1.000
_cell.length_b   1.000
_cell.length_c   1.000
_cell.angle_alpha   90.00
_cell.angle_beta   90.00
_cell.angle_gamma   90.00
#
_symmetry.space_group_name_H-M   'P 1'
#
loop_
_entity.id
_entity.type
_entity.pdbx_description
1 polymer ?
#
loop_
_entity_poly.entity_id
_entity_poly.type
_entity_poly.pdbx_seq_one_letter_code
_entity_poly.pdbx_strand_id
1 'polypeptide(L)' 'MQVAAYDKTQGKMAFFDPSRAQDFLFISGTKMRTLAKNKEDPPDGFMCPGGWKVLVEYYDSLTPAGNGRVSEAVPV' A
#
# COMPACT_ATOMS: atom_id res chain seq x y z
N MET A 1 17.63 -12.11 -5.43
CA MET A 1 16.69 -11.22 -4.72
C MET A 1 15.33 -11.92 -4.68
N GLN A 2 14.73 -12.06 -3.51
CA GLN A 2 13.36 -12.57 -3.38
C GLN A 2 12.41 -11.37 -3.26
N VAL A 3 11.27 -11.45 -3.92
CA VAL A 3 10.23 -10.40 -3.87
C VAL A 3 9.19 -10.82 -2.85
N ALA A 4 8.81 -9.92 -1.95
CA ALA A 4 7.68 -10.15 -1.05
C ALA A 4 6.37 -9.75 -1.76
N ALA A 5 5.36 -10.59 -1.63
CA ALA A 5 4.02 -10.35 -2.15
C ALA A 5 2.98 -10.79 -1.11
N TYR A 6 1.76 -10.29 -1.24
CA TYR A 6 0.68 -10.66 -0.34
C TYR A 6 0.17 -12.05 -0.70
N ASP A 7 0.35 -13.04 0.18
CA ASP A 7 -0.19 -14.39 -0.01
C ASP A 7 -1.67 -14.37 0.40
N LYS A 8 -2.56 -14.53 -0.59
CA LYS A 8 -4.01 -14.55 -0.38
C LYS A 8 -4.48 -15.78 0.40
N THR A 9 -3.71 -16.86 0.37
CA THR A 9 -4.02 -18.10 1.12
C THR A 9 -3.70 -17.94 2.60
N GLN A 10 -2.64 -17.19 2.92
CA GLN A 10 -2.19 -16.97 4.30
C GLN A 10 -2.69 -15.66 4.91
N GLY A 11 -3.20 -14.73 4.11
CA GLY A 11 -3.67 -13.43 4.58
C GLY A 11 -2.54 -12.53 5.08
N LYS A 12 -1.33 -12.62 4.51
CA LYS A 12 -0.17 -11.86 4.97
C LYS A 12 0.90 -11.72 3.90
N MET A 13 1.84 -10.81 4.14
CA MET A 13 3.05 -10.68 3.33
C MET A 13 3.96 -11.91 3.47
N ALA A 14 4.33 -12.53 2.35
CA ALA A 14 5.24 -13.67 2.29
C ALA A 14 6.19 -13.54 1.09
N PHE A 15 7.26 -14.34 1.06
CA PHE A 15 8.13 -14.41 -0.12
C PHE A 15 7.39 -15.06 -1.28
N PHE A 16 7.49 -14.45 -2.46
CA PHE A 16 6.86 -14.94 -3.67
C PHE A 16 7.38 -16.32 -4.05
N ASP A 17 6.44 -17.24 -4.27
CA ASP A 17 6.71 -18.58 -4.78
C ASP A 17 6.13 -18.70 -6.20
N PRO A 18 6.98 -18.85 -7.23
CA PRO A 18 6.52 -18.94 -8.61
C PRO A 18 5.65 -20.17 -8.88
N SER A 19 5.76 -21.24 -8.10
CA SER A 19 4.90 -22.43 -8.22
C SER A 19 3.45 -22.16 -7.83
N ARG A 20 3.22 -21.14 -7.01
CA ARG A 20 1.88 -20.70 -6.55
C ARG A 20 1.60 -19.25 -6.94
N ALA A 21 2.10 -18.79 -8.09
CA ALA A 21 2.04 -17.38 -8.48
C ALA A 21 0.62 -16.77 -8.45
N GLN A 22 -0.41 -17.57 -8.73
CA GLN A 22 -1.82 -17.17 -8.68
C GLN A 22 -2.33 -16.86 -7.26
N ASP A 23 -1.69 -17.38 -6.23
CA ASP A 23 -2.05 -17.17 -4.82
C ASP A 23 -1.46 -15.88 -4.26
N PHE A 24 -0.49 -15.29 -4.96
CA PHE A 24 0.12 -14.03 -4.56
C PHE A 24 -0.54 -12.84 -5.26
N LEU A 25 -0.71 -11.76 -4.50
CA LEU A 25 -1.17 -10.48 -4.97
C LEU A 25 -0.03 -9.46 -4.86
N PHE A 26 0.32 -8.87 -6.00
CA PHE A 26 1.27 -7.78 -6.07
C PHE A 26 0.52 -6.45 -6.00
N ILE A 27 0.51 -5.85 -4.81
CA ILE A 27 0.03 -4.48 -4.63
C ILE A 27 1.22 -3.55 -4.89
N SER A 28 1.26 -2.99 -6.10
CA SER A 28 2.29 -2.01 -6.45
C SER A 28 2.15 -0.74 -5.63
N GLY A 29 3.24 0.01 -5.48
CA GLY A 29 3.19 1.31 -4.79
C GLY A 29 2.15 2.25 -5.40
N THR A 30 1.98 2.25 -6.73
CA THR A 30 0.92 3.04 -7.39
C THR A 30 -0.47 2.60 -6.96
N LYS A 31 -0.75 1.28 -6.92
CA LYS A 31 -2.05 0.76 -6.48
C LYS A 31 -2.31 1.09 -5.00
N MET A 32 -1.30 0.95 -4.15
CA MET A 32 -1.39 1.33 -2.73
C MET A 32 -1.77 2.81 -2.56
N ARG A 33 -1.15 3.71 -3.32
CA ARG A 33 -1.48 5.15 -3.29
C ARG A 33 -2.91 5.42 -3.73
N THR A 34 -3.38 4.75 -4.78
CA THR A 34 -4.77 4.88 -5.26
C THR A 34 -5.76 4.41 -4.19
N LEU A 35 -5.51 3.25 -3.57
CA LEU A 35 -6.35 2.74 -2.47
C LEU A 35 -6.43 3.74 -1.31
N ALA A 36 -5.28 4.27 -0.88
CA ALA A 36 -5.22 5.23 0.22
C ALA A 36 -5.97 6.53 -0.13
N LYS A 37 -5.82 7.02 -1.37
CA LYS A 37 -6.53 8.21 -1.86
C LYS A 37 -8.05 8.01 -1.96
N ASN A 38 -8.48 6.81 -2.34
CA ASN A 38 -9.89 6.45 -2.43
C ASN A 38 -10.53 6.08 -1.08
N LYS A 39 -9.73 6.03 0.00
CA LYS A 39 -10.14 5.49 1.30
C LYS A 39 -10.65 4.04 1.21
N GLU A 40 -10.06 3.26 0.30
CA GLU A 40 -10.32 1.82 0.17
C GLU A 40 -9.32 1.03 1.02
N ASP A 41 -9.81 0.09 1.83
CA ASP A 41 -8.95 -0.70 2.69
C ASP A 41 -8.18 -1.79 1.90
N PRO A 42 -6.88 -1.99 2.18
CA PRO A 42 -6.11 -3.08 1.61
C PRO A 42 -6.55 -4.41 2.23
N PRO A 43 -6.15 -5.55 1.64
CA PRO A 43 -6.38 -6.85 2.24
C PRO A 43 -5.83 -6.93 3.67
N ASP A 44 -6.53 -7.65 4.54
CA ASP A 44 -6.10 -7.88 5.91
C ASP A 44 -4.67 -8.46 5.96
N GLY A 45 -3.83 -7.99 6.87
CA GLY A 45 -2.43 -8.43 6.95
C GLY A 45 -1.50 -7.95 5.82
N PHE A 46 -1.97 -7.10 4.88
CA PHE A 46 -1.08 -6.38 3.95
C PHE A 46 -0.21 -5.35 4.68
N MET A 47 -0.81 -4.63 5.63
CA MET A 47 -0.14 -3.63 6.45
C MET A 47 -0.81 -3.55 7.82
N CYS A 48 -0.05 -3.14 8.84
CA CYS A 48 -0.63 -2.84 10.15
C CYS A 48 -1.69 -1.71 10.01
N PRO A 49 -2.87 -1.83 10.64
CA PRO A 49 -3.92 -0.81 10.59
C PRO A 49 -3.44 0.61 10.93
N GLY A 50 -2.52 0.73 11.90
CA GLY A 50 -1.92 2.01 12.27
C GLY A 50 -1.08 2.62 11.14
N GLY A 51 -0.26 1.81 10.46
CA GLY A 51 0.52 2.27 9.31
C GLY A 51 -0.34 2.63 8.11
N TRP A 52 -1.41 1.86 7.87
CA TRP A 52 -2.37 2.16 6.82
C TRP A 52 -3.09 3.50 7.06
N LYS A 53 -3.52 3.76 8.30
CA LYS A 53 -4.15 5.02 8.68
C LYS A 53 -3.27 6.23 8.37
N VAL A 54 -1.97 6.16 8.67
CA VAL A 54 -1.01 7.24 8.35
C VAL A 54 -0.96 7.50 6.84
N LEU A 55 -0.96 6.44 6.02
CA LEU A 55 -0.99 6.59 4.56
C LEU A 55 -2.28 7.24 4.08
N VAL A 56 -3.44 6.78 4.56
CA VAL A 56 -4.74 7.36 4.21
C VAL A 56 -4.79 8.83 4.59
N GLU A 57 -4.43 9.20 5.81
CA GLU A 57 -4.39 10.59 6.28
C GLU A 57 -3.46 11.46 5.43
N TYR A 58 -2.28 10.96 5.09
CA TYR A 58 -1.35 11.64 4.21
C TYR A 58 -1.95 11.90 2.83
N TYR A 59 -2.49 10.88 2.16
CA TYR A 59 -3.07 11.04 0.81
C TYR A 59 -4.39 11.83 0.81
N ASP A 60 -5.16 11.77 1.90
CA ASP A 60 -6.35 12.60 2.10
C ASP A 60 -5.96 14.09 2.20
N SER A 61 -4.94 14.42 3.01
CA SER A 61 -4.41 15.79 3.12
C SER A 61 -3.79 16.30 1.82
N LEU A 62 -3.22 15.40 1.01
CA LEU A 62 -2.62 15.70 -0.27
C LEU A 62 -3.63 15.85 -1.39
N THR A 63 -4.91 15.49 -1.22
CA THR A 63 -5.93 15.61 -2.26
C THR A 63 -6.45 17.05 -2.27
N PRO A 64 -5.93 17.93 -3.13
CA PRO A 64 -6.36 19.31 -3.17
C PRO A 64 -7.54 19.33 -4.15
N ALA A 65 -8.64 19.99 -3.82
CA ALA A 65 -9.55 20.47 -4.85
C ALA A 65 -8.81 21.56 -5.66
N GLY A 66 -7.87 21.17 -6.53
CA GLY A 66 -6.94 22.06 -7.21
C GLY A 66 -5.83 22.63 -6.29
N ASN A 67 -4.64 22.75 -6.86
CA ASN A 67 -3.50 23.55 -6.37
C ASN A 67 -2.60 22.94 -5.27
N GLY A 68 -1.55 22.28 -5.76
CA GLY A 68 -0.15 22.54 -5.40
C GLY A 68 0.17 22.93 -3.95
N ARG A 69 0.41 21.94 -3.11
CA ARG A 69 1.31 22.07 -1.96
C ARG A 69 2.24 20.87 -1.92
N VAL A 70 3.48 21.10 -2.38
CA VAL A 70 4.61 20.21 -2.12
C VAL A 70 4.86 20.20 -0.62
N SER A 71 4.55 19.08 0.06
CA SER A 71 4.96 18.88 1.44
C SER A 71 6.35 18.26 1.48
N GLU A 72 7.25 19.07 2.02
CA GLU A 72 8.61 18.86 2.53
C GLU A 72 9.14 17.43 2.51
N ALA A 73 10.19 17.21 1.71
CA ALA A 73 11.06 16.06 1.86
C ALA A 73 11.71 16.14 3.24
N VAL A 74 11.45 15.15 4.08
CA VAL A 74 12.08 15.01 5.40
C VAL A 74 13.61 14.98 5.19
N PRO A 75 14.39 15.94 5.71
CA PRO A 75 15.83 15.93 5.57
C PRO A 75 16.41 14.80 6.43
N VAL A 76 17.36 14.05 5.85
CA VAL A 76 18.20 13.06 6.53
C VAL A 76 19.28 13.74 7.38
#